data_AF-A0A3S0U455-F1
#
_entry.id   AF-A0A3S0U455-F1
#
_cell.length_a   1.000
_cell.length_b   1.000
_cell.length_c   1.000
_cell.angle_alpha   90.00
_cell.angle_beta   90.00
_cell.angle_gamma   90.00
#
_symmetry.space_group_name_H-M   'P 1'
#
loop_
_entity.id
_entity.type
_entity.pdbx_description
1 polymer ?
#
loop_
_entity_poly.entity_id
_entity_poly.type
_entity_poly.pdbx_seq_one_letter_code
_entity_poly.pdbx_strand_id
1 'polypeptide(L)'
;MTTTHNVRVYRSEENLAREDQLAHKIASVATDPVAIEPEVEEMVINRILDNASVAIASLNRGPIISARDQALTHKPTSNGNGSALYGVDASLAKVSPEWAAWANGVAVRELDYHDTFLAAEYSHPGDNIPPILAVAQHSGRTGADLIRGIATGYEIQIDLTKAICLHKHKIDHVAHLGPSAAAGIGTLLGLDTETIFQAVGQALHTTTATRQSRKGEISTWKSHAPALAGKLAVEAVDRAMRGQTSPVPIYEGEDGVIAWMLDGPDASYDVPLPEPGEAKRGILDSYTKEHSAEYQAQAWIDMARKLHREHPEIADPEKVDAIVLHTSHHTHFVIGSGANDPQKYEPTASRETLDHSIPYIFTVALQDGEWDHNRSYAPSRASRRDTVALWHKVTTSEDPEWTRRYHSVDPQEKAFGGRAEITLRDGTVLTEEIAVADAHPLGARPFAREQYIRKLRALADGSVADSELNRFIEAAENLSSLGAGELDALNVTASIDLATGSKGLF
;
A
#
# COMPACT_ATOMS: atom_id res chain seq x y z
N MET A 1 6.51 23.39 -6.91
CA MET A 1 5.63 23.45 -8.07
C MET A 1 5.72 22.11 -8.81
N THR A 2 4.64 21.68 -9.44
CA THR A 2 4.63 20.47 -10.28
C THR A 2 4.47 20.88 -11.73
N THR A 3 5.22 20.24 -12.62
CA THR A 3 5.04 20.37 -14.07
C THR A 3 4.28 19.14 -14.58
N THR A 4 3.28 19.37 -15.43
CA THR A 4 2.54 18.31 -16.10
C THR A 4 3.21 17.95 -17.42
N HIS A 5 3.58 16.68 -17.58
CA HIS A 5 4.18 16.15 -18.79
C HIS A 5 3.13 15.40 -19.62
N ASN A 6 2.93 15.83 -20.86
CA ASN A 6 2.11 15.08 -21.81
C ASN A 6 2.90 13.88 -22.36
N VAL A 7 2.44 12.68 -22.06
CA VAL A 7 3.07 11.40 -22.39
C VAL A 7 2.16 10.67 -23.38
N ARG A 8 2.48 10.76 -24.67
CA ARG A 8 1.73 10.11 -25.76
C ARG A 8 2.54 8.99 -26.39
N VAL A 9 1.87 8.15 -27.17
CA VAL A 9 2.53 7.17 -28.04
C VAL A 9 3.26 7.86 -29.20
N TYR A 10 4.45 7.36 -29.54
CA TYR A 10 5.27 7.78 -30.67
C TYR A 10 5.54 6.58 -31.58
N ARG A 11 5.33 6.77 -32.88
CA ARG A 11 5.75 5.79 -33.89
C ARG A 11 7.28 5.72 -33.93
N SER A 12 7.82 4.57 -34.30
CA SER A 12 9.27 4.36 -34.33
C SER A 12 10.03 5.37 -35.22
N GLU A 13 9.37 5.95 -36.23
CA GLU A 13 9.94 6.97 -37.11
C GLU A 13 10.02 8.38 -36.49
N GLU A 14 9.28 8.66 -35.42
CA GLU A 14 9.22 10.00 -34.79
C GLU A 14 10.45 10.32 -33.93
N ASN A 15 11.25 9.31 -33.55
CA ASN A 15 12.51 9.45 -32.79
C ASN A 15 12.39 10.36 -31.54
N LEU A 16 11.58 9.96 -30.56
CA LEU A 16 11.45 10.65 -29.28
C LEU A 16 12.80 10.75 -28.56
N ALA A 17 13.24 11.98 -28.28
CA ALA A 17 14.49 12.25 -27.57
C ALA A 17 14.44 11.64 -26.17
N ARG A 18 15.60 11.22 -25.64
CA ARG A 18 15.67 10.45 -24.40
C ARG A 18 15.17 11.24 -23.20
N GLU A 19 15.57 12.50 -23.13
CA GLU A 19 15.17 13.49 -22.13
C GLU A 19 13.67 13.77 -22.10
N ASP A 20 12.98 13.52 -23.22
CA ASP A 20 11.54 13.73 -23.34
C ASP A 20 10.73 12.50 -22.89
N GLN A 21 11.38 11.35 -22.68
CA GLN A 21 10.74 10.11 -22.21
C GLN A 21 10.40 10.21 -20.71
N LEU A 22 9.22 9.74 -20.32
CA LEU A 22 8.74 9.73 -18.95
C LEU A 22 9.70 8.99 -18.02
N ALA A 23 10.24 7.84 -18.47
CA ALA A 23 11.24 7.11 -17.67
C ALA A 23 12.49 7.95 -17.38
N HIS A 24 12.93 8.81 -18.30
CA HIS A 24 14.06 9.71 -18.07
C HIS A 24 13.68 10.90 -17.18
N LYS A 25 12.45 11.41 -17.31
CA LYS A 25 11.91 12.45 -16.40
C LYS A 25 11.81 11.93 -14.97
N ILE A 26 11.34 10.70 -14.77
CA ILE A 26 11.37 9.99 -13.47
C ILE A 26 12.80 9.89 -12.94
N ALA A 27 13.75 9.47 -13.78
CA ALA A 27 15.15 9.38 -13.39
C ALA A 27 15.76 10.74 -13.02
N SER A 28 15.32 11.82 -13.67
CA SER A 28 15.75 13.19 -13.37
C SER A 28 15.22 13.68 -12.04
N VAL A 29 13.96 13.34 -11.69
CA VAL A 29 13.41 13.59 -10.34
C VAL A 29 14.21 12.82 -9.29
N ALA A 30 14.59 11.58 -9.58
CA ALA A 30 15.37 10.73 -8.67
C ALA A 30 16.78 11.26 -8.40
N THR A 31 17.46 11.81 -9.42
CA THR A 31 18.81 12.36 -9.26
C THR A 31 18.84 13.79 -8.74
N ASP A 32 17.68 14.46 -8.63
CA ASP A 32 17.59 15.81 -8.09
C ASP A 32 18.08 15.88 -6.62
N PRO A 33 19.14 16.65 -6.32
CA PRO A 33 19.73 16.75 -4.98
C PRO A 33 18.92 17.60 -4.01
N VAL A 34 17.67 17.97 -4.32
CA VAL A 34 16.78 18.71 -3.42
C VAL A 34 16.74 18.13 -2.01
N ALA A 35 16.73 19.02 -1.01
CA ALA A 35 16.70 18.65 0.40
C ALA A 35 15.35 18.02 0.78
N ILE A 36 15.38 17.15 1.79
CA ILE A 36 14.17 16.61 2.39
C ILE A 36 13.63 17.62 3.39
N GLU A 37 12.33 17.90 3.31
CA GLU A 37 11.66 18.77 4.27
C GLU A 37 11.37 18.03 5.58
N PRO A 38 11.37 18.71 6.73
CA PRO A 38 11.16 18.06 8.02
C PRO A 38 9.86 17.24 8.10
N GLU A 39 8.76 17.73 7.52
CA GLU A 39 7.47 17.02 7.48
C GLU A 39 7.52 15.72 6.65
N VAL A 40 8.32 15.70 5.57
CA VAL A 40 8.55 14.50 4.75
C VAL A 40 9.36 13.49 5.54
N GLU A 41 10.43 13.91 6.22
CA GLU A 41 11.21 13.04 7.10
C GLU A 41 10.35 12.43 8.22
N GLU A 42 9.55 13.26 8.90
CA GLU A 42 8.62 12.81 9.93
C GLU A 42 7.64 11.76 9.41
N MET A 43 7.10 11.96 8.20
CA MET A 43 6.21 10.98 7.59
C MET A 43 6.92 9.71 7.15
N VAL A 44 8.16 9.77 6.66
CA VAL A 44 8.98 8.57 6.37
C VAL A 44 9.11 7.71 7.63
N ILE A 45 9.43 8.32 8.78
CA ILE A 45 9.55 7.60 10.04
C ILE A 45 8.20 6.95 10.42
N ASN A 46 7.10 7.70 10.32
CA ASN A 46 5.76 7.16 10.56
C ASN A 46 5.44 5.94 9.68
N ARG A 47 5.82 5.98 8.39
CA ARG A 47 5.58 4.87 7.45
C ARG A 47 6.47 3.65 7.73
N ILE A 48 7.68 3.84 8.23
CA ILE A 48 8.53 2.73 8.71
C ILE A 48 7.90 2.04 9.92
N LEU A 49 7.40 2.83 10.89
CA LEU A 49 6.67 2.30 12.04
C LEU A 49 5.41 1.54 11.59
N ASP A 50 4.64 2.11 10.67
CA ASP A 50 3.42 1.52 10.14
C ASP A 50 3.68 0.17 9.44
N ASN A 51 4.66 0.12 8.54
CA ASN A 51 5.04 -1.12 7.86
C ASN A 51 5.51 -2.21 8.83
N ALA A 52 6.36 -1.85 9.79
CA ALA A 52 6.81 -2.80 10.80
C ALA A 52 5.65 -3.35 11.63
N SER A 53 4.66 -2.50 11.97
CA SER A 53 3.46 -2.92 12.70
C SER A 53 2.72 -4.03 11.98
N VAL A 54 2.52 -3.87 10.66
CA VAL A 54 1.81 -4.86 9.83
C VAL A 54 2.63 -6.13 9.66
N ALA A 55 3.93 -6.00 9.40
CA ALA A 55 4.82 -7.14 9.25
C ALA A 55 4.85 -8.01 10.52
N ILE A 56 4.99 -7.40 11.71
CA ILE A 56 5.02 -8.10 13.00
C ILE A 56 3.73 -8.88 13.25
N ALA A 57 2.56 -8.26 13.03
CA ALA A 57 1.27 -8.93 13.22
C ALA A 57 1.02 -10.11 12.26
N SER A 58 1.86 -10.28 11.25
CA SER A 58 1.70 -11.28 10.19
C SER A 58 2.76 -12.40 10.20
N LEU A 59 3.73 -12.37 11.13
CA LEU A 59 4.94 -13.20 11.12
C LEU A 59 4.72 -14.71 10.95
N ASN A 60 3.63 -15.25 11.50
CA ASN A 60 3.29 -16.68 11.46
C ASN A 60 2.08 -16.99 10.57
N ARG A 61 1.72 -16.08 9.66
CA ARG A 61 0.75 -16.37 8.60
C ARG A 61 1.44 -17.14 7.46
N GLY A 62 0.72 -18.07 6.85
CA GLY A 62 1.24 -18.97 5.82
C GLY A 62 2.05 -18.30 4.70
N PRO A 63 1.58 -17.19 4.11
CA PRO A 63 2.32 -16.46 3.06
C PRO A 63 3.71 -15.99 3.52
N ILE A 64 3.81 -15.45 4.73
CA ILE A 64 5.04 -14.91 5.32
C ILE A 64 5.99 -16.04 5.66
N ILE A 65 5.47 -17.12 6.24
CA ILE A 65 6.26 -18.33 6.52
C ILE A 65 6.93 -18.81 5.22
N SER A 66 6.16 -18.97 4.15
CA SER A 66 6.68 -19.42 2.86
C SER A 66 7.72 -18.45 2.27
N ALA A 67 7.45 -17.14 2.30
CA ALA A 67 8.34 -16.14 1.73
C ALA A 67 9.65 -16.00 2.53
N ARG A 68 9.57 -16.06 3.87
CA ARG A 68 10.72 -16.06 4.78
C ARG A 68 11.59 -17.29 4.55
N ASP A 69 10.98 -18.48 4.47
CA ASP A 69 11.72 -19.72 4.24
C ASP A 69 12.45 -19.70 2.90
N GLN A 70 11.80 -19.22 1.83
CA GLN A 70 12.47 -19.00 0.54
C GLN A 70 13.66 -18.07 0.71
N ALA A 71 13.47 -16.89 1.32
CA ALA A 71 14.53 -15.91 1.48
C ALA A 71 15.73 -16.45 2.27
N LEU A 72 15.52 -17.23 3.33
CA LEU A 72 16.58 -17.81 4.16
C LEU A 72 17.49 -18.79 3.41
N THR A 73 17.07 -19.32 2.26
CA THR A 73 17.93 -20.14 1.38
C THR A 73 18.91 -19.31 0.53
N HIS A 74 18.70 -17.99 0.44
CA HIS A 74 19.47 -17.08 -0.40
C HIS A 74 20.38 -16.16 0.43
N LYS A 75 21.56 -16.68 0.78
CA LYS A 75 22.60 -15.98 1.55
C LYS A 75 23.00 -14.63 0.91
N PRO A 76 23.52 -13.67 1.70
CA PRO A 76 24.03 -12.42 1.18
C PRO A 76 25.11 -12.65 0.12
N THR A 77 25.12 -11.80 -0.91
CA THR A 77 26.21 -11.79 -1.90
C THR A 77 27.51 -11.30 -1.28
N SER A 78 28.66 -11.66 -1.88
CA SER A 78 30.00 -11.32 -1.37
C SER A 78 30.29 -9.82 -1.25
N ASN A 79 29.50 -8.97 -1.93
CA ASN A 79 29.77 -7.54 -2.08
C ASN A 79 28.90 -6.65 -1.19
N GLY A 80 28.23 -7.20 -0.17
CA GLY A 80 27.42 -6.41 0.75
C GLY A 80 27.14 -7.11 2.08
N ASN A 81 26.53 -6.37 2.99
CA ASN A 81 26.30 -6.80 4.38
C ASN A 81 25.11 -7.76 4.53
N GLY A 82 24.35 -7.97 3.47
CA GLY A 82 23.04 -8.63 3.53
C GLY A 82 21.96 -7.74 4.14
N SER A 83 20.73 -8.23 4.09
CA SER A 83 19.54 -7.52 4.55
C SER A 83 18.81 -8.36 5.59
N ALA A 84 18.19 -7.69 6.55
CA ALA A 84 17.46 -8.30 7.66
C ALA A 84 16.03 -8.70 7.26
N LEU A 85 15.44 -9.64 8.00
CA LEU A 85 14.06 -10.10 7.81
C LEU A 85 13.24 -9.85 9.07
N TYR A 86 12.01 -9.36 8.93
CA TYR A 86 11.13 -9.12 10.08
C TYR A 86 10.93 -10.41 10.90
N GLY A 87 11.07 -10.28 12.21
CA GLY A 87 11.00 -11.35 13.19
C GLY A 87 12.31 -12.12 13.38
N VAL A 88 13.24 -12.08 12.43
CA VAL A 88 14.49 -12.83 12.47
C VAL A 88 15.58 -11.96 13.09
N ASP A 89 16.37 -12.54 14.00
CA ASP A 89 17.56 -11.89 14.54
C ASP A 89 18.61 -11.72 13.43
N ALA A 90 18.87 -10.45 13.08
CA ALA A 90 19.80 -10.07 12.01
C ALA A 90 21.26 -10.45 12.30
N SER A 91 21.61 -10.73 13.57
CA SER A 91 22.92 -11.26 13.94
C SER A 91 23.08 -12.75 13.61
N LEU A 92 21.96 -13.48 13.50
CA LEU A 92 21.94 -14.91 13.20
C LEU A 92 21.78 -15.18 11.70
N ALA A 93 20.92 -14.41 11.03
CA ALA A 93 20.64 -14.60 9.62
C ALA A 93 20.36 -13.28 8.90
N LYS A 94 21.02 -13.14 7.76
CA LYS A 94 20.72 -12.14 6.74
C LYS A 94 20.62 -12.82 5.40
N VAL A 95 19.96 -12.17 4.46
CA VAL A 95 19.73 -12.68 3.11
C VAL A 95 20.18 -11.67 2.06
N SER A 96 20.19 -12.10 0.81
CA SER A 96 20.37 -11.21 -0.35
C SER A 96 19.24 -10.17 -0.45
N PRO A 97 19.52 -8.94 -0.90
CA PRO A 97 18.59 -7.81 -0.78
C PRO A 97 17.28 -8.02 -1.55
N GLU A 98 17.34 -8.67 -2.70
CA GLU A 98 16.17 -8.98 -3.52
C GLU A 98 15.23 -10.00 -2.83
N TRP A 99 15.78 -10.87 -1.98
CA TRP A 99 15.02 -11.84 -1.20
C TRP A 99 14.53 -11.27 0.14
N ALA A 100 15.24 -10.30 0.72
CA ALA A 100 14.69 -9.50 1.82
C ALA A 100 13.54 -8.62 1.36
N ALA A 101 13.67 -7.97 0.19
CA ALA A 101 12.58 -7.21 -0.44
C ALA A 101 11.32 -8.06 -0.62
N TRP A 102 11.51 -9.30 -1.08
CA TRP A 102 10.44 -10.29 -1.22
C TRP A 102 9.78 -10.64 0.13
N ALA A 103 10.54 -11.17 1.09
CA ALA A 103 9.96 -11.67 2.34
C ALA A 103 9.35 -10.54 3.18
N ASN A 104 10.03 -9.40 3.31
CA ASN A 104 9.51 -8.27 4.07
C ASN A 104 8.35 -7.59 3.34
N GLY A 105 8.35 -7.55 2.00
CA GLY A 105 7.23 -7.06 1.20
C GLY A 105 5.95 -7.88 1.42
N VAL A 106 6.06 -9.22 1.44
CA VAL A 106 4.91 -10.10 1.74
C VAL A 106 4.36 -9.81 3.13
N ALA A 107 5.23 -9.68 4.13
CA ALA A 107 4.84 -9.39 5.51
C ALA A 107 4.12 -8.03 5.65
N VAL A 108 4.65 -6.99 5.02
CA VAL A 108 4.05 -5.65 5.03
C VAL A 108 2.69 -5.62 4.32
N ARG A 109 2.50 -6.42 3.27
CA ARG A 109 1.27 -6.39 2.48
C ARG A 109 0.15 -7.28 3.02
N GLU A 110 0.49 -8.35 3.74
CA GLU A 110 -0.43 -9.44 4.09
C GLU A 110 -1.77 -8.98 4.68
N LEU A 111 -1.75 -8.13 5.71
CA LEU A 111 -2.99 -7.74 6.41
C LEU A 111 -3.74 -6.61 5.71
N ASP A 112 -3.21 -6.10 4.58
CA ASP A 112 -3.76 -4.96 3.86
C ASP A 112 -3.95 -3.73 4.75
N TYR A 113 -2.97 -3.48 5.62
CA TYR A 113 -3.14 -2.63 6.80
C TYR A 113 -2.10 -1.52 6.91
N HIS A 114 -1.27 -1.30 5.90
CA HIS A 114 -0.40 -0.13 5.81
C HIS A 114 -1.08 0.95 4.98
N ASP A 115 -0.34 2.02 4.68
CA ASP A 115 -0.85 3.17 3.95
C ASP A 115 -1.34 2.88 2.51
N THR A 116 -2.05 3.85 1.97
CA THR A 116 -2.57 3.83 0.61
C THR A 116 -2.70 5.25 0.08
N PHE A 117 -2.97 5.36 -1.21
CA PHE A 117 -3.28 6.59 -1.89
C PHE A 117 -4.31 6.31 -2.99
N LEU A 118 -5.33 7.16 -3.11
CA LEU A 118 -6.41 7.02 -4.10
C LEU A 118 -6.49 8.30 -4.95
N ALA A 119 -6.45 8.13 -6.27
CA ALA A 119 -6.62 9.17 -7.29
C ALA A 119 -7.23 8.56 -8.57
N ALA A 120 -6.63 8.76 -9.75
CA ALA A 120 -7.07 8.10 -10.99
C ALA A 120 -6.87 6.57 -10.90
N GLU A 121 -5.76 6.15 -10.32
CA GLU A 121 -5.50 4.80 -9.83
C GLU A 121 -5.52 4.77 -8.29
N TYR A 122 -5.36 3.60 -7.70
CA TYR A 122 -5.09 3.43 -6.28
C TYR A 122 -3.82 2.62 -6.05
N SER A 123 -3.09 2.96 -5.01
CA SER A 123 -1.78 2.38 -4.75
C SER A 123 -1.53 2.20 -3.25
N HIS A 124 -0.45 1.50 -2.96
CA HIS A 124 0.08 1.25 -1.62
C HIS A 124 1.54 1.73 -1.58
N PRO A 125 1.78 3.04 -1.38
CA PRO A 125 3.13 3.60 -1.47
C PRO A 125 4.11 3.02 -0.44
N GLY A 126 3.61 2.53 0.71
CA GLY A 126 4.34 1.76 1.71
C GLY A 126 5.09 0.54 1.18
N ASP A 127 4.64 -0.04 0.06
CA ASP A 127 5.31 -1.16 -0.59
C ASP A 127 6.69 -0.77 -1.19
N ASN A 128 7.03 0.52 -1.31
CA ASN A 128 8.39 0.95 -1.72
C ASN A 128 9.43 0.75 -0.61
N ILE A 129 9.03 0.73 0.66
CA ILE A 129 9.98 0.73 1.79
C ILE A 129 10.77 -0.59 1.87
N PRO A 130 10.16 -1.79 1.78
CA PRO A 130 10.91 -3.04 1.87
C PRO A 130 12.07 -3.18 0.88
N PRO A 131 11.92 -2.93 -0.44
CA PRO A 131 13.03 -3.04 -1.38
C PRO A 131 14.11 -1.96 -1.16
N ILE A 132 13.72 -0.72 -0.85
CA ILE A 132 14.69 0.37 -0.62
C ILE A 132 15.49 0.10 0.67
N LEU A 133 14.83 -0.28 1.77
CA LEU A 133 15.49 -0.63 3.02
C LEU A 133 16.42 -1.84 2.86
N ALA A 134 15.99 -2.86 2.13
CA ALA A 134 16.81 -4.04 1.87
C ALA A 134 18.13 -3.67 1.17
N VAL A 135 18.07 -2.84 0.12
CA VAL A 135 19.27 -2.36 -0.58
C VAL A 135 20.11 -1.45 0.32
N ALA A 136 19.48 -0.61 1.14
CA ALA A 136 20.18 0.29 2.06
C ALA A 136 21.02 -0.49 3.08
N GLN A 137 20.43 -1.51 3.71
CA GLN A 137 21.13 -2.42 4.62
C GLN A 137 22.28 -3.15 3.90
N HIS A 138 21.99 -3.74 2.73
CA HIS A 138 22.96 -4.51 1.98
C HIS A 138 24.19 -3.69 1.56
N SER A 139 23.97 -2.46 1.10
CA SER A 139 25.03 -1.58 0.59
C SER A 139 25.62 -0.66 1.66
N GLY A 140 25.23 -0.80 2.93
CA GLY A 140 25.78 -0.02 4.05
C GLY A 140 25.45 1.47 3.98
N ARG A 141 24.25 1.83 3.54
CA ARG A 141 23.78 3.22 3.44
C ARG A 141 23.36 3.78 4.80
N THR A 142 23.26 5.10 4.86
CA THR A 142 22.83 5.83 6.07
C THR A 142 21.32 6.00 6.10
N GLY A 143 20.78 6.39 7.25
CA GLY A 143 19.36 6.73 7.37
C GLY A 143 18.97 7.96 6.56
N ALA A 144 19.88 8.94 6.39
CA ALA A 144 19.66 10.07 5.48
C ALA A 144 19.48 9.62 4.02
N ASP A 145 20.30 8.66 3.56
CA ASP A 145 20.15 8.08 2.22
C ASP A 145 18.81 7.32 2.09
N LEU A 146 18.43 6.57 3.13
CA LEU A 146 17.16 5.84 3.19
C LEU A 146 15.95 6.78 3.08
N ILE A 147 15.94 7.87 3.82
CA ILE A 147 14.87 8.88 3.78
C ILE A 147 14.72 9.43 2.35
N ARG A 148 15.84 9.78 1.68
CA ARG A 148 15.82 10.29 0.30
C ARG A 148 15.27 9.27 -0.69
N GLY A 149 15.67 8.01 -0.55
CA GLY A 149 15.17 6.92 -1.37
C GLY A 149 13.67 6.70 -1.21
N ILE A 150 13.19 6.63 0.03
CA ILE A 150 11.76 6.44 0.34
C ILE A 150 10.94 7.63 -0.18
N ALA A 151 11.36 8.87 0.07
CA ALA A 151 10.65 10.05 -0.42
C ALA A 151 10.50 10.04 -1.95
N THR A 152 11.55 9.61 -2.68
CA THR A 152 11.49 9.48 -4.14
C THR A 152 10.56 8.36 -4.60
N GLY A 153 10.62 7.18 -3.98
CA GLY A 153 9.71 6.08 -4.32
C GLY A 153 8.25 6.47 -4.14
N TYR A 154 7.93 7.17 -3.05
CA TYR A 154 6.58 7.69 -2.81
C TYR A 154 6.16 8.73 -3.84
N GLU A 155 7.01 9.73 -4.12
CA GLU A 155 6.71 10.78 -5.12
C GLU A 155 6.33 10.17 -6.46
N ILE A 156 7.20 9.32 -7.00
CA ILE A 156 7.02 8.72 -8.33
C ILE A 156 5.75 7.87 -8.39
N GLN A 157 5.51 7.02 -7.39
CA GLN A 157 4.32 6.17 -7.42
C GLN A 157 3.03 7.00 -7.34
N ILE A 158 3.01 8.02 -6.48
CA ILE A 158 1.82 8.86 -6.26
C ILE A 158 1.51 9.69 -7.50
N ASP A 159 2.53 10.24 -8.14
CA ASP A 159 2.38 11.00 -9.38
C ASP A 159 1.90 10.14 -10.56
N LEU A 160 2.42 8.93 -10.70
CA LEU A 160 1.90 7.95 -11.66
C LEU A 160 0.45 7.57 -11.32
N THR A 161 0.11 7.41 -10.04
CA THR A 161 -1.24 7.08 -9.55
C THR A 161 -2.24 8.21 -9.84
N LYS A 162 -1.80 9.48 -9.76
CA LYS A 162 -2.62 10.66 -10.10
C LYS A 162 -3.02 10.70 -11.57
N ALA A 163 -2.19 10.15 -12.47
CA ALA A 163 -2.35 10.34 -13.91
C ALA A 163 -2.81 9.10 -14.70
N ILE A 164 -2.34 7.90 -14.35
CA ILE A 164 -2.49 6.70 -15.19
C ILE A 164 -3.32 5.64 -14.45
N CYS A 165 -4.58 5.47 -14.88
CA CYS A 165 -5.51 4.47 -14.34
C CYS A 165 -5.29 3.09 -14.98
N LEU A 166 -4.54 2.21 -14.30
CA LEU A 166 -4.28 0.82 -14.72
C LEU A 166 -5.52 -0.08 -14.54
N HIS A 167 -6.35 0.21 -13.54
CA HIS A 167 -7.55 -0.55 -13.19
C HIS A 167 -8.56 -0.60 -14.32
N LYS A 168 -8.70 0.51 -15.08
CA LYS A 168 -9.53 0.59 -16.29
C LYS A 168 -9.18 -0.53 -17.28
N HIS A 169 -7.89 -0.88 -17.37
CA HIS A 169 -7.34 -1.88 -18.28
C HIS A 169 -7.16 -3.27 -17.65
N LYS A 170 -7.63 -3.46 -16.41
CA LYS A 170 -7.44 -4.71 -15.64
C LYS A 170 -5.95 -5.06 -15.48
N ILE A 171 -5.12 -4.04 -15.34
CA ILE A 171 -3.73 -4.16 -14.91
C ILE A 171 -3.66 -3.94 -13.41
N ASP A 172 -2.79 -4.68 -12.75
CA ASP A 172 -2.55 -4.55 -11.32
C ASP A 172 -1.79 -3.24 -11.03
N HIS A 173 -2.17 -2.52 -9.99
CA HIS A 173 -1.56 -1.22 -9.64
C HIS A 173 -0.07 -1.33 -9.30
N VAL A 174 0.44 -2.54 -9.04
CA VAL A 174 1.87 -2.80 -8.82
C VAL A 174 2.73 -2.47 -10.03
N ALA A 175 2.14 -2.27 -11.22
CA ALA A 175 2.89 -1.80 -12.39
C ALA A 175 3.49 -0.38 -12.18
N HIS A 176 2.91 0.44 -11.31
CA HIS A 176 3.51 1.72 -10.89
C HIS A 176 4.57 1.56 -9.78
N LEU A 177 4.54 0.46 -9.02
CA LEU A 177 5.44 0.20 -7.90
C LEU A 177 6.86 -0.20 -8.35
N GLY A 178 6.99 -1.03 -9.39
CA GLY A 178 8.30 -1.39 -9.95
C GLY A 178 9.17 -0.18 -10.31
N PRO A 179 8.71 0.72 -11.21
CA PRO A 179 9.47 1.91 -11.59
C PRO A 179 9.71 2.88 -10.42
N SER A 180 8.76 3.03 -9.49
CA SER A 180 8.94 3.90 -8.32
C SER A 180 9.99 3.36 -7.34
N ALA A 181 9.99 2.05 -7.09
CA ALA A 181 11.00 1.40 -6.25
C ALA A 181 12.39 1.47 -6.89
N ALA A 182 12.49 1.29 -8.22
CA ALA A 182 13.75 1.45 -8.94
C ALA A 182 14.31 2.88 -8.84
N ALA A 183 13.45 3.90 -8.98
CA ALA A 183 13.82 5.30 -8.80
C ALA A 183 14.27 5.61 -7.35
N GLY A 184 13.56 5.08 -6.36
CA GLY A 184 13.90 5.21 -4.94
C GLY A 184 15.24 4.56 -4.60
N ILE A 185 15.49 3.33 -5.09
CA ILE A 185 16.78 2.64 -4.93
C ILE A 185 17.90 3.42 -5.62
N GLY A 186 17.66 3.93 -6.83
CA GLY A 186 18.65 4.74 -7.55
C GLY A 186 19.04 6.02 -6.79
N THR A 187 18.05 6.68 -6.19
CA THR A 187 18.28 7.86 -5.32
C THR A 187 19.09 7.50 -4.08
N LEU A 188 18.70 6.42 -3.38
CA LEU A 188 19.38 5.89 -2.21
C LEU A 188 20.86 5.61 -2.49
N LEU A 189 21.17 5.05 -3.65
CA LEU A 189 22.52 4.66 -4.05
C LEU A 189 23.34 5.81 -4.65
N GLY A 190 22.70 6.94 -4.97
CA GLY A 190 23.33 8.07 -5.66
C GLY A 190 23.76 7.74 -7.09
N LEU A 191 22.95 6.97 -7.82
CA LEU A 191 23.24 6.58 -9.19
C LEU A 191 23.05 7.75 -10.17
N ASP A 192 23.65 7.65 -11.34
CA ASP A 192 23.45 8.62 -12.42
C ASP A 192 22.08 8.42 -13.12
N THR A 193 21.60 9.48 -13.78
CA THR A 193 20.28 9.51 -14.42
C THR A 193 20.12 8.41 -15.46
N GLU A 194 21.16 8.07 -16.21
CA GLU A 194 21.08 7.04 -17.26
C GLU A 194 20.91 5.65 -16.65
N THR A 195 21.63 5.33 -15.57
CA THR A 195 21.45 4.08 -14.84
C THR A 195 20.03 3.95 -14.28
N ILE A 196 19.50 5.01 -13.66
CA ILE A 196 18.12 4.99 -13.12
C ILE A 196 17.09 4.86 -14.24
N PHE A 197 17.29 5.55 -15.37
CA PHE A 197 16.44 5.46 -16.55
C PHE A 197 16.31 4.02 -17.07
N GLN A 198 17.43 3.30 -17.21
CA GLN A 198 17.42 1.90 -17.64
C GLN A 198 16.72 0.99 -16.61
N ALA A 199 16.94 1.23 -15.32
CA ALA A 199 16.30 0.45 -14.25
C ALA A 199 14.78 0.66 -14.21
N VAL A 200 14.30 1.90 -14.32
CA VAL A 200 12.88 2.25 -14.39
C VAL A 200 12.21 1.56 -15.58
N GLY A 201 12.86 1.60 -16.76
CA GLY A 201 12.34 0.95 -17.96
C GLY A 201 12.19 -0.57 -17.82
N GLN A 202 13.21 -1.24 -17.27
CA GLN A 202 13.13 -2.69 -17.03
C GLN A 202 12.10 -3.03 -15.95
N ALA A 203 12.06 -2.28 -14.85
CA ALA A 203 11.14 -2.55 -13.75
C ALA A 203 9.69 -2.48 -14.22
N LEU A 204 9.29 -1.41 -14.92
CA LEU A 204 7.93 -1.31 -15.48
C LEU A 204 7.61 -2.50 -16.40
N HIS A 205 8.54 -2.87 -17.29
CA HIS A 205 8.34 -3.95 -18.25
C HIS A 205 8.09 -5.30 -17.56
N THR A 206 8.79 -5.59 -16.46
CA THR A 206 8.73 -6.90 -15.78
C THR A 206 7.72 -6.95 -14.64
N THR A 207 7.21 -5.82 -14.17
CA THR A 207 6.23 -5.74 -13.07
C THR A 207 4.81 -5.42 -13.51
N THR A 208 4.54 -5.40 -14.82
CA THR A 208 3.19 -5.21 -15.34
C THR A 208 2.44 -6.53 -15.45
N ALA A 209 1.46 -6.74 -14.57
CA ALA A 209 0.68 -7.98 -14.48
C ALA A 209 -0.83 -7.71 -14.58
N THR A 210 -1.60 -8.74 -14.93
CA THR A 210 -3.06 -8.64 -14.93
C THR A 210 -3.59 -8.52 -13.50
N ARG A 211 -4.78 -7.92 -13.36
CA ARG A 211 -5.46 -7.71 -12.08
C ARG A 211 -6.16 -8.98 -11.54
N GLN A 212 -5.91 -10.15 -12.14
CA GLN A 212 -6.55 -11.40 -11.71
C GLN A 212 -6.19 -11.77 -10.26
N SER A 213 -5.03 -11.31 -9.77
CA SER A 213 -4.59 -11.38 -8.36
C SER A 213 -5.58 -10.79 -7.34
N ARG A 214 -6.56 -9.99 -7.78
CA ARG A 214 -7.47 -9.19 -6.93
C ARG A 214 -8.95 -9.40 -7.27
N LYS A 215 -9.31 -10.48 -7.96
CA LYS A 215 -10.69 -10.77 -8.34
C LYS A 215 -11.00 -12.27 -8.32
N GLY A 216 -12.18 -12.65 -7.83
CA GLY A 216 -12.59 -14.05 -7.67
C GLY A 216 -12.05 -14.62 -6.36
N GLU A 217 -11.41 -15.80 -6.41
CA GLU A 217 -10.64 -16.32 -5.28
C GLU A 217 -9.37 -15.46 -5.10
N ILE A 218 -9.41 -14.55 -4.14
CA ILE A 218 -8.25 -13.74 -3.76
C ILE A 218 -7.29 -14.64 -2.97
N SER A 219 -6.32 -15.22 -3.68
CA SER A 219 -5.35 -16.14 -3.10
C SER A 219 -4.26 -15.41 -2.30
N THR A 220 -3.42 -16.19 -1.63
CA THR A 220 -2.22 -15.69 -0.93
C THR A 220 -1.25 -14.93 -1.82
N TRP A 221 -1.42 -14.99 -3.16
CA TRP A 221 -0.64 -14.19 -4.11
C TRP A 221 -0.85 -12.69 -3.96
N LYS A 222 -1.96 -12.23 -3.36
CA LYS A 222 -2.24 -10.80 -3.13
C LYS A 222 -1.08 -10.08 -2.42
N SER A 223 -0.47 -10.71 -1.42
CA SER A 223 0.67 -10.15 -0.68
C SER A 223 2.00 -10.33 -1.41
N HIS A 224 2.11 -11.31 -2.29
CA HIS A 224 3.30 -11.57 -3.10
C HIS A 224 3.43 -10.64 -4.31
N ALA A 225 2.33 -10.16 -4.88
CA ALA A 225 2.35 -9.30 -6.06
C ALA A 225 3.21 -8.03 -5.89
N PRO A 226 3.03 -7.19 -4.84
CA PRO A 226 3.91 -6.02 -4.66
C PRO A 226 5.33 -6.42 -4.21
N ALA A 227 5.47 -7.49 -3.43
CA ALA A 227 6.78 -8.02 -3.04
C ALA A 227 7.62 -8.45 -4.25
N LEU A 228 6.98 -9.03 -5.27
CA LEU A 228 7.62 -9.36 -6.54
C LEU A 228 8.10 -8.09 -7.25
N ALA A 229 7.28 -7.04 -7.29
CA ALA A 229 7.65 -5.78 -7.93
C ALA A 229 8.87 -5.14 -7.25
N GLY A 230 8.90 -5.14 -5.91
CA GLY A 230 10.07 -4.69 -5.14
C GLY A 230 11.31 -5.53 -5.41
N LYS A 231 11.19 -6.86 -5.43
CA LYS A 231 12.28 -7.79 -5.77
C LYS A 231 12.84 -7.52 -7.18
N LEU A 232 11.96 -7.37 -8.17
CA LEU A 232 12.35 -7.11 -9.56
C LEU A 232 12.94 -5.71 -9.75
N ALA A 233 12.55 -4.71 -8.95
CA ALA A 233 13.18 -3.40 -8.95
C ALA A 233 14.65 -3.47 -8.47
N VAL A 234 14.94 -4.26 -7.42
CA VAL A 234 16.32 -4.51 -6.97
C VAL A 234 17.16 -5.14 -8.09
N GLU A 235 16.63 -6.16 -8.74
CA GLU A 235 17.31 -6.85 -9.85
C GLU A 235 17.49 -5.95 -11.09
N ALA A 236 16.51 -5.10 -11.40
CA ALA A 236 16.59 -4.12 -12.49
C ALA A 236 17.68 -3.08 -12.24
N VAL A 237 17.79 -2.57 -11.01
CA VAL A 237 18.85 -1.63 -10.63
C VAL A 237 20.23 -2.30 -10.70
N ASP A 238 20.41 -3.50 -10.13
CA ASP A 238 21.70 -4.21 -10.21
C ASP A 238 22.11 -4.47 -11.67
N ARG A 239 21.17 -4.87 -12.53
CA ARG A 239 21.43 -5.07 -13.97
C ARG A 239 21.83 -3.77 -14.65
N ALA A 240 21.14 -2.66 -14.39
CA ALA A 240 21.46 -1.35 -14.96
C ALA A 240 22.84 -0.84 -14.50
N MET A 241 23.19 -1.02 -13.21
CA MET A 241 24.51 -0.67 -12.66
C MET A 241 25.67 -1.42 -13.34
N ARG A 242 25.38 -2.55 -14.00
CA ARG A 242 26.34 -3.31 -14.83
C ARG A 242 26.38 -2.82 -16.28
N GLY A 243 25.86 -1.64 -16.56
CA GLY A 243 25.84 -0.99 -17.87
C GLY A 243 24.89 -1.66 -18.88
N GLN A 244 23.93 -2.46 -18.41
CA GLN A 244 22.97 -3.11 -19.29
C GLN A 244 21.77 -2.21 -19.56
N THR A 245 21.28 -2.25 -20.80
CA THR A 245 20.17 -1.41 -21.27
C THR A 245 18.83 -2.17 -21.25
N SER A 246 17.74 -1.43 -21.41
CA SER A 246 16.35 -1.87 -21.28
C SER A 246 15.51 -1.40 -22.48
N PRO A 247 14.28 -1.92 -22.67
CA PRO A 247 13.40 -1.47 -23.75
C PRO A 247 13.06 0.03 -23.60
N VAL A 248 13.22 0.81 -24.67
CA VAL A 248 12.98 2.26 -24.71
C VAL A 248 12.35 2.70 -26.04
N PRO A 249 11.49 3.74 -26.06
CA PRO A 249 10.81 4.32 -24.90
C PRO A 249 9.75 3.37 -24.33
N ILE A 250 9.78 3.11 -23.02
CA ILE A 250 8.94 2.06 -22.42
C ILE A 250 7.45 2.45 -22.29
N TYR A 251 7.17 3.72 -21.97
CA TYR A 251 5.79 4.22 -21.86
C TYR A 251 5.27 4.59 -23.25
N GLU A 252 6.05 5.37 -23.99
CA GLU A 252 5.67 6.06 -25.22
C GLU A 252 5.88 5.25 -26.50
N GLY A 253 6.61 4.14 -26.44
CA GLY A 253 6.98 3.38 -27.64
C GLY A 253 5.77 2.88 -28.42
N GLU A 254 5.95 2.71 -29.73
CA GLU A 254 4.96 2.12 -30.63
C GLU A 254 4.49 0.74 -30.13
N ASP A 255 5.41 -0.03 -29.53
CA ASP A 255 5.14 -1.30 -28.85
C ASP A 255 5.22 -1.20 -27.31
N GLY A 256 5.05 0.02 -26.78
CA GLY A 256 5.18 0.36 -25.37
C GLY A 256 3.93 0.06 -24.53
N VAL A 257 4.02 0.36 -23.23
CA VAL A 257 2.95 0.10 -22.26
C VAL A 257 1.67 0.85 -22.61
N ILE A 258 1.77 2.13 -23.00
CA ILE A 258 0.58 2.93 -23.33
C ILE A 258 -0.15 2.33 -24.55
N ALA A 259 0.62 1.99 -25.59
CA ALA A 259 0.08 1.56 -26.88
C ALA A 259 -0.67 0.21 -26.79
N TRP A 260 -0.15 -0.76 -26.03
CA TRP A 260 -0.68 -2.14 -26.07
C TRP A 260 -1.28 -2.65 -24.78
N MET A 261 -0.97 -2.03 -23.65
CA MET A 261 -1.48 -2.44 -22.35
C MET A 261 -2.55 -1.48 -21.82
N LEU A 262 -2.58 -0.23 -22.29
CA LEU A 262 -3.51 0.81 -21.82
C LEU A 262 -4.50 1.26 -22.90
N ASP A 263 -4.56 2.56 -23.19
CA ASP A 263 -5.61 3.19 -24.01
C ASP A 263 -5.37 3.13 -25.53
N GLY A 264 -4.29 2.49 -26.00
CA GLY A 264 -4.06 2.25 -27.43
C GLY A 264 -3.02 3.18 -28.06
N PRO A 265 -2.75 3.04 -29.37
CA PRO A 265 -1.68 3.76 -30.08
C PRO A 265 -1.91 5.26 -30.25
N ASP A 266 -3.13 5.76 -30.00
CA ASP A 266 -3.46 7.19 -30.06
C ASP A 266 -3.59 7.83 -28.67
N ALA A 267 -3.25 7.09 -27.60
CA ALA A 267 -3.45 7.54 -26.24
C ALA A 267 -2.37 8.52 -25.75
N SER A 268 -2.76 9.34 -24.76
CA SER A 268 -1.87 10.22 -24.03
C SER A 268 -2.31 10.37 -22.57
N TYR A 269 -1.34 10.53 -21.68
CA TYR A 269 -1.56 10.83 -20.26
C TYR A 269 -0.82 12.10 -19.86
N ASP A 270 -1.44 12.88 -18.97
CA ASP A 270 -0.84 14.08 -18.39
C ASP A 270 -0.30 13.75 -17.00
N VAL A 271 1.01 13.47 -16.93
CA VAL A 271 1.68 12.98 -15.71
C VAL A 271 2.31 14.16 -14.96
N PRO A 272 1.86 14.50 -13.74
CA PRO A 272 2.53 15.51 -12.93
C PRO A 272 3.86 14.94 -12.43
N LEU A 273 4.91 15.74 -12.41
CA LEU A 273 6.16 15.47 -11.68
C LEU A 273 6.66 16.77 -11.03
N PRO A 274 7.48 16.70 -9.96
CA PRO A 274 8.10 17.88 -9.38
C PRO A 274 9.01 18.58 -10.40
N GLU A 275 9.04 19.91 -10.37
CA GLU A 275 10.04 20.68 -11.11
C GLU A 275 11.44 20.49 -10.51
N PRO A 276 12.53 20.70 -11.30
CA PRO A 276 13.88 20.68 -10.75
C PRO A 276 14.04 21.64 -9.57
N GLY A 277 14.54 21.12 -8.45
CA GLY A 277 14.74 21.84 -7.19
C GLY A 277 13.52 21.84 -6.26
N GLU A 278 12.40 21.22 -6.64
CA GLU A 278 11.21 21.13 -5.80
C GLU A 278 11.23 19.90 -4.90
N ALA A 279 10.82 20.09 -3.64
CA ALA A 279 10.85 19.01 -2.66
C ALA A 279 9.81 17.92 -3.00
N LYS A 280 10.22 16.67 -2.77
CA LYS A 280 9.43 15.46 -2.97
C LYS A 280 8.47 15.29 -1.80
N ARG A 281 7.21 15.71 -1.97
CA ARG A 281 6.16 15.79 -0.94
C ARG A 281 5.08 14.73 -1.06
N GLY A 282 5.11 13.87 -2.08
CA GLY A 282 4.07 12.88 -2.36
C GLY A 282 3.69 12.04 -1.14
N ILE A 283 4.66 11.66 -0.29
CA ILE A 283 4.40 10.89 0.94
C ILE A 283 3.39 11.55 1.90
N LEU A 284 3.24 12.87 1.87
CA LEU A 284 2.29 13.62 2.69
C LEU A 284 0.85 13.47 2.18
N ASP A 285 0.67 13.13 0.90
CA ASP A 285 -0.64 12.88 0.30
C ASP A 285 -1.17 11.48 0.65
N SER A 286 -0.29 10.54 0.99
CA SER A 286 -0.68 9.16 1.35
C SER A 286 -1.27 9.11 2.75
N TYR A 287 -2.03 8.06 3.03
CA TYR A 287 -2.74 7.95 4.29
C TYR A 287 -2.83 6.51 4.81
N THR A 288 -2.62 6.38 6.12
CA THR A 288 -2.63 5.11 6.82
C THR A 288 -4.03 4.54 6.93
N LYS A 289 -4.11 3.22 6.97
CA LYS A 289 -5.30 2.51 7.46
C LYS A 289 -5.24 2.42 8.97
N GLU A 290 -6.28 2.91 9.64
CA GLU A 290 -6.45 2.70 11.08
C GLU A 290 -7.07 1.34 11.38
N HIS A 291 -7.83 0.78 10.44
CA HIS A 291 -8.49 -0.52 10.56
C HIS A 291 -8.00 -1.50 9.50
N SER A 292 -7.80 -2.78 9.84
CA SER A 292 -7.39 -3.81 8.87
C SER A 292 -8.59 -4.13 8.01
N ALA A 293 -8.72 -3.47 6.87
CA ALA A 293 -9.78 -3.65 5.87
C ALA A 293 -9.39 -2.94 4.56
N GLU A 294 -10.15 -3.17 3.50
CA GLU A 294 -10.08 -2.38 2.28
C GLU A 294 -10.28 -0.87 2.60
N TYR A 295 -9.58 0.04 1.90
CA TYR A 295 -9.55 1.46 2.33
C TYR A 295 -10.92 2.14 2.24
N GLN A 296 -11.74 1.79 1.25
CA GLN A 296 -13.06 2.33 1.02
C GLN A 296 -14.01 1.95 2.17
N ALA A 297 -13.62 1.03 3.05
CA ALA A 297 -14.34 0.67 4.26
C ALA A 297 -13.96 1.50 5.50
N GLN A 298 -12.82 2.21 5.51
CA GLN A 298 -12.29 2.87 6.72
C GLN A 298 -13.30 3.87 7.31
N ALA A 299 -13.84 4.75 6.47
CA ALA A 299 -14.79 5.76 6.91
C ALA A 299 -16.11 5.15 7.41
N TRP A 300 -16.52 4.02 6.83
CA TRP A 300 -17.69 3.28 7.28
C TRP A 300 -17.50 2.61 8.64
N ILE A 301 -16.28 2.13 8.94
CA ILE A 301 -15.94 1.61 10.27
C ILE A 301 -16.04 2.74 11.30
N ASP A 302 -15.48 3.92 11.01
CA ASP A 302 -15.53 5.05 11.94
C ASP A 302 -16.97 5.54 12.17
N MET A 303 -17.77 5.64 11.09
CA MET A 303 -19.21 5.94 11.19
C MET A 303 -19.95 4.89 12.01
N ALA A 304 -19.74 3.60 11.74
CA ALA A 304 -20.41 2.52 12.46
C ALA A 304 -20.06 2.53 13.96
N ARG A 305 -18.80 2.80 14.31
CA ARG A 305 -18.36 2.94 15.71
C ARG A 305 -18.97 4.17 16.39
N LYS A 306 -19.17 5.27 15.67
CA LYS A 306 -19.90 6.45 16.17
C LYS A 306 -21.35 6.08 16.45
N LEU A 307 -22.04 5.49 15.47
CA LEU A 307 -23.42 5.05 15.57
C LEU A 307 -23.64 4.03 16.69
N HIS A 308 -22.70 3.12 16.93
CA HIS A 308 -22.75 2.19 18.07
C HIS A 308 -22.89 2.92 19.41
N ARG A 309 -22.15 4.03 19.59
CA ARG A 309 -22.15 4.80 20.84
C ARG A 309 -23.39 5.68 20.99
N GLU A 310 -23.85 6.26 19.89
CA GLU A 310 -24.95 7.24 19.90
C GLU A 310 -26.33 6.58 19.81
N HIS A 311 -26.41 5.44 19.12
CA HIS A 311 -27.64 4.72 18.77
C HIS A 311 -27.48 3.20 18.93
N PRO A 312 -27.17 2.68 20.14
CA PRO A 312 -26.89 1.26 20.36
C PRO A 312 -28.06 0.34 19.97
N GLU A 313 -29.30 0.85 19.92
CA GLU A 313 -30.48 0.11 19.49
C GLU A 313 -30.42 -0.38 18.04
N ILE A 314 -29.64 0.26 17.17
CA ILE A 314 -29.55 -0.11 15.75
C ILE A 314 -28.60 -1.28 15.51
N ALA A 315 -27.88 -1.72 16.55
CA ALA A 315 -27.11 -2.97 16.53
C ALA A 315 -27.99 -4.22 16.64
N ASP A 316 -29.26 -4.06 17.05
CA ASP A 316 -30.25 -5.14 17.15
C ASP A 316 -31.02 -5.30 15.81
N PRO A 317 -30.87 -6.43 15.10
CA PRO A 317 -31.57 -6.68 13.86
C PRO A 317 -33.10 -6.63 14.00
N GLU A 318 -33.67 -6.87 15.18
CA GLU A 318 -35.13 -6.79 15.37
C GLU A 318 -35.66 -5.36 15.39
N LYS A 319 -34.80 -4.37 15.64
CA LYS A 319 -35.15 -2.94 15.63
C LYS A 319 -34.99 -2.29 14.26
N VAL A 320 -34.13 -2.83 13.42
CA VAL A 320 -33.80 -2.29 12.10
C VAL A 320 -34.68 -2.93 11.02
N ASP A 321 -35.21 -2.12 10.11
CA ASP A 321 -35.86 -2.61 8.89
C ASP A 321 -34.85 -2.74 7.74
N ALA A 322 -34.12 -1.67 7.44
CA ALA A 322 -33.12 -1.63 6.37
C ALA A 322 -31.98 -0.63 6.68
N ILE A 323 -30.79 -0.87 6.10
CA ILE A 323 -29.65 0.04 6.12
C ILE A 323 -29.16 0.21 4.67
N VAL A 324 -29.15 1.45 4.18
CA VAL A 324 -28.67 1.79 2.83
C VAL A 324 -27.46 2.71 2.95
N LEU A 325 -26.34 2.30 2.38
CA LEU A 325 -25.10 3.07 2.33
C LEU A 325 -24.95 3.70 0.95
N HIS A 326 -25.22 4.99 0.85
CA HIS A 326 -25.03 5.79 -0.36
C HIS A 326 -23.57 6.18 -0.51
N THR A 327 -22.93 5.79 -1.61
CA THR A 327 -21.47 5.88 -1.76
C THR A 327 -21.03 6.01 -3.22
N SER A 328 -19.73 6.12 -3.45
CA SER A 328 -19.13 6.23 -4.78
C SER A 328 -19.32 4.96 -5.62
N HIS A 329 -19.22 5.10 -6.94
CA HIS A 329 -19.18 4.00 -7.92
C HIS A 329 -18.18 2.92 -7.48
N HIS A 330 -16.95 3.35 -7.15
CA HIS A 330 -15.89 2.42 -6.79
C HIS A 330 -16.27 1.61 -5.56
N THR A 331 -16.73 2.26 -4.50
CA THR A 331 -17.16 1.59 -3.27
C THR A 331 -18.33 0.63 -3.53
N HIS A 332 -19.35 1.05 -4.29
CA HIS A 332 -20.53 0.25 -4.59
C HIS A 332 -20.20 -1.02 -5.39
N PHE A 333 -19.40 -0.91 -6.45
CA PHE A 333 -19.09 -2.02 -7.36
C PHE A 333 -17.89 -2.88 -6.95
N VAL A 334 -17.00 -2.38 -6.08
CA VAL A 334 -15.80 -3.14 -5.68
C VAL A 334 -15.99 -3.85 -4.35
N ILE A 335 -16.58 -3.21 -3.34
CA ILE A 335 -16.75 -3.81 -1.99
C ILE A 335 -18.18 -3.75 -1.44
N GLY A 336 -19.12 -3.15 -2.18
CA GLY A 336 -20.53 -3.08 -1.84
C GLY A 336 -21.42 -4.12 -2.55
N SER A 337 -22.73 -3.91 -2.48
CA SER A 337 -23.76 -4.78 -3.07
C SER A 337 -23.69 -4.82 -4.60
N GLY A 338 -23.23 -3.75 -5.25
CA GLY A 338 -23.08 -3.66 -6.71
C GLY A 338 -22.04 -4.59 -7.30
N ALA A 339 -21.15 -5.16 -6.47
CA ALA A 339 -20.20 -6.18 -6.90
C ALA A 339 -20.88 -7.47 -7.40
N ASN A 340 -22.15 -7.70 -7.03
CA ASN A 340 -22.92 -8.91 -7.35
C ASN A 340 -22.19 -10.21 -6.96
N ASP A 341 -21.47 -10.15 -5.84
CA ASP A 341 -20.69 -11.24 -5.27
C ASP A 341 -21.44 -11.77 -4.03
N PRO A 342 -22.12 -12.93 -4.12
CA PRO A 342 -22.89 -13.47 -3.00
C PRO A 342 -22.02 -13.85 -1.80
N GLN A 343 -20.74 -14.20 -2.02
CA GLN A 343 -19.82 -14.54 -0.94
C GLN A 343 -19.60 -13.37 0.04
N LYS A 344 -19.85 -12.13 -0.39
CA LYS A 344 -19.84 -10.94 0.50
C LYS A 344 -21.01 -10.86 1.47
N TYR A 345 -21.91 -11.83 1.45
CA TYR A 345 -23.01 -12.02 2.41
C TYR A 345 -22.98 -13.40 3.05
N GLU A 346 -21.89 -14.16 2.87
CA GLU A 346 -21.78 -15.52 3.40
C GLU A 346 -20.93 -15.56 4.68
N PRO A 347 -21.44 -16.08 5.81
CA PRO A 347 -20.69 -16.15 7.07
C PRO A 347 -19.51 -17.12 7.04
N THR A 348 -19.40 -17.94 5.99
CA THR A 348 -18.31 -18.90 5.75
C THR A 348 -17.27 -18.37 4.77
N ALA A 349 -17.40 -17.14 4.29
CA ALA A 349 -16.44 -16.53 3.38
C ALA A 349 -15.05 -16.40 4.03
N SER A 350 -14.01 -16.36 3.21
CA SER A 350 -12.63 -16.18 3.70
C SER A 350 -12.44 -14.78 4.29
N ARG A 351 -11.38 -14.62 5.08
CA ARG A 351 -10.98 -13.31 5.63
C ARG A 351 -10.81 -12.28 4.51
N GLU A 352 -10.21 -12.69 3.40
CA GLU A 352 -9.90 -11.88 2.22
C GLU A 352 -11.16 -11.49 1.42
N THR A 353 -12.28 -12.20 1.61
CA THR A 353 -13.58 -11.78 1.07
C THR A 353 -14.28 -10.84 2.06
N LEU A 354 -14.24 -11.15 3.36
CA LEU A 354 -14.87 -10.34 4.40
C LEU A 354 -14.19 -8.97 4.56
N ASP A 355 -12.88 -8.87 4.34
CA ASP A 355 -12.15 -7.59 4.35
C ASP A 355 -12.49 -6.69 3.14
N HIS A 356 -13.23 -7.21 2.16
CA HIS A 356 -13.78 -6.52 0.98
C HIS A 356 -15.33 -6.57 0.92
N SER A 357 -16.00 -6.72 2.07
CA SER A 357 -17.46 -6.65 2.19
C SER A 357 -17.87 -5.50 3.11
N ILE A 358 -18.24 -4.34 2.56
CA ILE A 358 -18.77 -3.23 3.38
C ILE A 358 -19.99 -3.63 4.20
N PRO A 359 -20.98 -4.38 3.66
CA PRO A 359 -22.13 -4.80 4.44
C PRO A 359 -21.72 -5.55 5.72
N TYR A 360 -20.73 -6.45 5.62
CA TYR A 360 -20.18 -7.15 6.77
C TYR A 360 -19.44 -6.20 7.71
N ILE A 361 -18.52 -5.41 7.15
CA ILE A 361 -17.63 -4.53 7.90
C ILE A 361 -18.43 -3.52 8.73
N PHE A 362 -19.39 -2.84 8.09
CA PHE A 362 -20.27 -1.88 8.75
C PHE A 362 -21.07 -2.56 9.86
N THR A 363 -21.63 -3.75 9.61
CA THR A 363 -22.42 -4.50 10.60
C THR A 363 -21.61 -4.88 11.83
N VAL A 364 -20.43 -5.46 11.64
CA VAL A 364 -19.58 -5.91 12.77
C VAL A 364 -19.05 -4.70 13.55
N ALA A 365 -18.58 -3.65 12.88
CA ALA A 365 -18.14 -2.42 13.53
C ALA A 365 -19.27 -1.74 14.32
N LEU A 366 -20.51 -1.77 13.80
CA LEU A 366 -21.69 -1.21 14.44
C LEU A 366 -22.10 -2.02 15.67
N GLN A 367 -22.02 -3.35 15.62
CA GLN A 367 -22.40 -4.20 16.74
C GLN A 367 -21.35 -4.21 17.85
N ASP A 368 -20.06 -4.21 17.51
CA ASP A 368 -18.99 -4.36 18.48
C ASP A 368 -18.47 -3.00 18.99
N GLY A 369 -18.70 -1.91 18.25
CA GLY A 369 -18.14 -0.59 18.57
C GLY A 369 -16.62 -0.49 18.35
N GLU A 370 -16.01 -1.55 17.84
CA GLU A 370 -14.59 -1.69 17.54
C GLU A 370 -14.35 -2.47 16.24
N TRP A 371 -13.11 -2.42 15.74
CA TRP A 371 -12.64 -3.24 14.62
C TRP A 371 -11.26 -3.79 14.94
N ASP A 372 -11.13 -5.12 14.94
CA ASP A 372 -9.89 -5.82 15.26
C ASP A 372 -9.47 -6.70 14.08
N HIS A 373 -8.18 -6.66 13.73
CA HIS A 373 -7.64 -7.31 12.54
C HIS A 373 -7.76 -8.86 12.54
N ASN A 374 -8.07 -9.46 13.70
CA ASN A 374 -8.23 -10.89 13.86
C ASN A 374 -9.63 -11.25 14.38
N ARG A 375 -10.04 -10.70 15.54
CA ARG A 375 -11.31 -11.02 16.20
C ARG A 375 -12.52 -10.67 15.35
N SER A 376 -12.48 -9.54 14.63
CA SER A 376 -13.60 -9.15 13.78
C SER A 376 -13.85 -10.15 12.66
N TYR A 377 -12.83 -10.90 12.22
CA TYR A 377 -12.92 -11.91 11.15
C TYR A 377 -13.08 -13.36 11.64
N ALA A 378 -13.09 -13.60 12.96
CA ALA A 378 -13.16 -14.96 13.48
C ALA A 378 -14.44 -15.67 12.99
N PRO A 379 -14.39 -16.95 12.57
CA PRO A 379 -15.59 -17.66 12.09
C PRO A 379 -16.74 -17.66 13.11
N SER A 380 -16.42 -17.75 14.41
CA SER A 380 -17.41 -17.65 15.50
C SER A 380 -18.06 -16.26 15.58
N ARG A 381 -17.34 -15.19 15.23
CA ARG A 381 -17.87 -13.84 15.18
C ARG A 381 -18.72 -13.61 13.92
N ALA A 382 -18.24 -14.04 12.76
CA ALA A 382 -18.94 -13.87 11.48
C ALA A 382 -20.26 -14.66 11.42
N SER A 383 -20.32 -15.83 12.07
CA SER A 383 -21.49 -16.73 12.06
C SER A 383 -22.55 -16.44 13.14
N ARG A 384 -22.38 -15.36 13.92
CA ARG A 384 -23.39 -14.92 14.89
C ARG A 384 -24.74 -14.67 14.21
N ARG A 385 -25.81 -15.27 14.73
CA ARG A 385 -27.15 -15.23 14.10
C ARG A 385 -27.70 -13.80 13.97
N ASP A 386 -27.50 -12.99 15.01
CA ASP A 386 -27.89 -11.58 15.04
C ASP A 386 -27.07 -10.75 14.04
N THR A 387 -25.77 -11.03 13.91
CA THR A 387 -24.91 -10.40 12.89
C THR A 387 -25.35 -10.73 11.49
N VAL A 388 -25.58 -12.01 11.17
CA VAL A 388 -26.04 -12.42 9.83
C VAL A 388 -27.39 -11.78 9.51
N ALA A 389 -28.31 -11.73 10.47
CA ALA A 389 -29.60 -11.08 10.30
C ALA A 389 -29.50 -9.58 10.01
N LEU A 390 -28.61 -8.85 10.69
CA LEU A 390 -28.40 -7.41 10.46
C LEU A 390 -27.62 -7.16 9.17
N TRP A 391 -26.59 -7.95 8.90
CA TRP A 391 -25.75 -7.89 7.70
C TRP A 391 -26.58 -7.99 6.42
N HIS A 392 -27.54 -8.90 6.36
CA HIS A 392 -28.45 -9.03 5.21
C HIS A 392 -29.41 -7.84 5.03
N LYS A 393 -29.49 -6.92 5.99
CA LYS A 393 -30.25 -5.65 5.87
C LYS A 393 -29.39 -4.49 5.38
N VAL A 394 -28.07 -4.66 5.34
CA VAL A 394 -27.14 -3.63 4.85
C VAL A 394 -26.96 -3.78 3.34
N THR A 395 -27.29 -2.73 2.61
CA THR A 395 -27.08 -2.63 1.16
C THR A 395 -26.32 -1.35 0.82
N THR A 396 -25.70 -1.31 -0.35
CA THR A 396 -25.07 -0.08 -0.87
C THR A 396 -25.77 0.40 -2.13
N SER A 397 -25.77 1.71 -2.34
CA SER A 397 -26.31 2.37 -3.53
C SER A 397 -25.27 3.37 -4.05
N GLU A 398 -25.02 3.36 -5.36
CA GLU A 398 -24.21 4.41 -5.98
C GLU A 398 -24.95 5.74 -5.93
N ASP A 399 -24.25 6.78 -5.51
CA ASP A 399 -24.69 8.16 -5.55
C ASP A 399 -23.69 8.97 -6.41
N PRO A 400 -24.15 9.61 -7.50
CA PRO A 400 -23.30 10.36 -8.41
C PRO A 400 -22.47 11.47 -7.74
N GLU A 401 -22.97 12.08 -6.67
CA GLU A 401 -22.25 13.14 -5.97
C GLU A 401 -21.04 12.57 -5.19
N TRP A 402 -21.21 11.41 -4.55
CA TRP A 402 -20.10 10.72 -3.89
C TRP A 402 -19.07 10.19 -4.91
N THR A 403 -19.51 9.77 -6.11
CA THR A 403 -18.59 9.43 -7.21
C THR A 403 -17.79 10.65 -7.69
N ARG A 404 -18.44 11.80 -7.88
CA ARG A 404 -17.77 13.05 -8.27
C ARG A 404 -16.69 13.44 -7.25
N ARG A 405 -17.04 13.43 -5.96
CA ARG A 405 -16.14 13.77 -4.86
C ARG A 405 -14.97 12.79 -4.72
N TYR A 406 -15.19 11.50 -5.00
CA TYR A 406 -14.12 10.48 -5.01
C TYR A 406 -13.00 10.81 -6.01
N HIS A 407 -13.35 11.35 -7.17
CA HIS A 407 -12.39 11.73 -8.20
C HIS A 407 -11.87 13.17 -8.08
N SER A 408 -12.33 13.94 -7.10
CA SER A 408 -11.88 15.32 -6.93
C SER A 408 -10.44 15.36 -6.41
N VAL A 409 -9.63 16.22 -7.05
CA VAL A 409 -8.28 16.56 -6.58
C VAL A 409 -8.31 17.72 -5.58
N ASP A 410 -9.44 18.42 -5.44
CA ASP A 410 -9.62 19.46 -4.44
C ASP A 410 -9.78 18.84 -3.05
N PRO A 411 -8.87 19.11 -2.09
CA PRO A 411 -8.99 18.61 -0.72
C PRO A 411 -10.30 18.99 -0.03
N GLN A 412 -10.96 20.09 -0.41
CA GLN A 412 -12.24 20.49 0.20
C GLN A 412 -13.43 19.63 -0.27
N GLU A 413 -13.32 19.03 -1.45
CA GLU A 413 -14.38 18.20 -2.02
C GLU A 413 -14.11 16.70 -1.87
N LYS A 414 -12.83 16.31 -1.88
CA LYS A 414 -12.35 14.93 -1.86
C LYS A 414 -13.04 14.12 -0.76
N ALA A 415 -13.61 12.97 -1.16
CA ALA A 415 -14.29 12.08 -0.23
C ALA A 415 -14.18 10.62 -0.64
N PHE A 416 -14.02 9.76 0.37
CA PHE A 416 -13.94 8.30 0.23
C PHE A 416 -15.01 7.57 1.07
N GLY A 417 -15.86 8.30 1.77
CA GLY A 417 -16.95 7.76 2.60
C GLY A 417 -18.32 7.78 1.90
N GLY A 418 -19.32 8.29 2.59
CA GLY A 418 -20.70 8.31 2.13
C GLY A 418 -21.73 8.67 3.19
N ARG A 419 -23.00 8.38 2.89
CA ARG A 419 -24.15 8.56 3.78
C ARG A 419 -24.78 7.22 4.13
N ALA A 420 -24.99 6.94 5.42
CA ALA A 420 -25.83 5.84 5.86
C ALA A 420 -27.26 6.35 6.10
N GLU A 421 -28.25 5.62 5.60
CA GLU A 421 -29.67 5.78 5.88
C GLU A 421 -30.19 4.51 6.56
N ILE A 422 -30.64 4.63 7.80
CA ILE A 422 -31.06 3.51 8.66
C ILE A 422 -32.54 3.67 8.99
N THR A 423 -33.36 2.79 8.44
CA THR A 423 -34.80 2.75 8.69
C THR A 423 -35.09 1.76 9.81
N LEU A 424 -35.69 2.24 10.90
CA LEU A 424 -36.13 1.41 12.02
C LEU A 424 -37.54 0.85 11.79
N ARG A 425 -37.87 -0.22 12.52
CA ARG A 425 -39.19 -0.89 12.45
C ARG A 425 -40.37 0.01 12.83
N ASP A 426 -40.14 1.06 13.61
CA ASP A 426 -41.16 2.04 13.98
C ASP A 426 -41.35 3.15 12.93
N GLY A 427 -40.59 3.11 11.82
CA GLY A 427 -40.61 4.08 10.74
C GLY A 427 -39.65 5.26 10.92
N THR A 428 -38.91 5.34 12.04
CA THR A 428 -37.85 6.33 12.23
C THR A 428 -36.73 6.11 11.22
N VAL A 429 -36.22 7.20 10.63
CA VAL A 429 -35.07 7.17 9.73
C VAL A 429 -33.93 7.97 10.37
N LEU A 430 -32.79 7.32 10.56
CA LEU A 430 -31.55 7.95 10.99
C LEU A 430 -30.63 8.14 9.79
N THR A 431 -29.93 9.26 9.74
CA THR A 431 -28.99 9.58 8.67
C THR A 431 -27.68 10.08 9.25
N GLU A 432 -26.57 9.56 8.74
CA GLU A 432 -25.22 9.97 9.14
C GLU A 432 -24.31 10.02 7.92
N GLU A 433 -23.37 10.98 7.91
CA GLU A 433 -22.45 11.20 6.79
C GLU A 433 -21.00 11.27 7.25
N ILE A 434 -20.10 10.72 6.46
CA ILE A 434 -18.65 10.86 6.68
C ILE A 434 -17.95 11.03 5.32
N ALA A 435 -17.12 12.06 5.20
CA ALA A 435 -16.42 12.33 3.95
C ALA A 435 -15.17 11.45 3.78
N VAL A 436 -14.36 11.33 4.82
CA VAL A 436 -13.11 10.57 4.85
C VAL A 436 -12.96 9.92 6.22
N ALA A 437 -12.15 8.86 6.31
CA ALA A 437 -11.87 8.19 7.58
C ALA A 437 -11.22 9.15 8.60
N ASP A 438 -11.38 8.87 9.89
CA ASP A 438 -10.86 9.74 10.95
C ASP A 438 -9.35 9.92 10.82
N ALA A 439 -8.62 8.84 10.51
CA ALA A 439 -7.17 8.80 10.38
C ALA A 439 -6.61 9.46 9.09
N HIS A 440 -7.46 9.80 8.13
CA HIS A 440 -7.06 10.47 6.89
C HIS A 440 -6.45 11.86 7.20
N PRO A 441 -5.51 12.39 6.39
CA PRO A 441 -4.95 13.74 6.56
C PRO A 441 -6.00 14.85 6.63
N LEU A 442 -7.15 14.64 5.97
CA LEU A 442 -8.33 15.52 5.97
C LEU A 442 -9.43 15.07 6.96
N GLY A 443 -9.17 14.04 7.77
CA GLY A 443 -10.12 13.45 8.70
C GLY A 443 -10.20 14.17 10.04
N ALA A 444 -11.07 13.70 10.93
CA ALA A 444 -11.29 14.30 12.25
C ALA A 444 -10.11 14.08 13.21
N ARG A 445 -9.29 13.04 12.99
CA ARG A 445 -8.11 12.71 13.80
C ARG A 445 -6.99 12.17 12.90
N PRO A 446 -6.35 13.02 12.09
CA PRO A 446 -5.21 12.61 11.27
C PRO A 446 -4.16 11.91 12.11
N PHE A 447 -3.62 10.80 11.61
CA PHE A 447 -2.60 10.06 12.35
C PHE A 447 -1.31 10.87 12.47
N ALA A 448 -0.88 11.09 13.71
CA ALA A 448 0.46 11.57 14.06
C ALA A 448 1.28 10.42 14.66
N ARG A 449 2.55 10.70 15.00
CA ARG A 449 3.51 9.70 15.52
C ARG A 449 2.95 8.84 16.63
N GLU A 450 2.25 9.44 17.59
CA GLU A 450 1.68 8.73 18.73
C GLU A 450 0.67 7.64 18.29
N GLN A 451 -0.15 7.91 17.28
CA GLN A 451 -1.10 6.95 16.72
C GLN A 451 -0.35 5.78 16.04
N TYR A 452 0.71 6.04 15.29
CA TYR A 452 1.55 4.99 14.69
C TYR A 452 2.23 4.12 15.76
N ILE A 453 2.78 4.73 16.81
CA ILE A 453 3.38 3.98 17.94
C ILE A 453 2.33 3.14 18.68
N ARG A 454 1.13 3.67 18.91
CA ARG A 454 0.04 2.91 19.53
C ARG A 454 -0.37 1.71 18.66
N LYS A 455 -0.50 1.91 17.35
CA LYS A 455 -0.78 0.84 16.38
C LYS A 455 0.32 -0.23 16.41
N LEU A 456 1.59 0.18 16.39
CA LEU A 456 2.74 -0.71 16.49
C LEU A 456 2.70 -1.56 17.77
N ARG A 457 2.50 -0.93 18.92
CA ARG A 457 2.41 -1.65 20.20
C ARG A 457 1.24 -2.63 20.24
N ALA A 458 0.07 -2.22 19.76
CA ALA A 458 -1.10 -3.09 19.72
C ALA A 458 -0.88 -4.32 18.81
N LEU A 459 -0.24 -4.13 17.66
CA LEU A 459 0.03 -5.20 16.69
C LEU A 459 1.24 -6.08 17.05
N ALA A 460 2.15 -5.58 17.88
CA ALA A 460 3.30 -6.32 18.37
C ALA A 460 3.02 -7.09 19.67
N ASP A 461 1.88 -6.85 20.33
CA ASP A 461 1.55 -7.44 21.63
C ASP A 461 1.68 -8.97 21.62
N GLY A 462 2.40 -9.50 22.61
CA GLY A 462 2.73 -10.92 22.73
C GLY A 462 3.71 -11.50 21.68
N SER A 463 4.07 -10.75 20.63
CA SER A 463 4.93 -11.22 19.54
C SER A 463 6.36 -10.68 19.59
N VAL A 464 6.55 -9.54 20.24
CA VAL A 464 7.84 -8.84 20.40
C VAL A 464 7.99 -8.38 21.85
N ALA A 465 9.20 -8.51 22.41
CA ALA A 465 9.49 -8.02 23.74
C ALA A 465 9.47 -6.48 23.80
N ASP A 466 8.93 -5.88 24.87
CA ASP A 466 8.85 -4.42 25.03
C ASP A 466 10.19 -3.72 24.86
N SER A 467 11.28 -4.32 25.34
CA SER A 467 12.64 -3.77 25.19
C SER A 467 13.09 -3.69 23.74
N GLU A 468 12.77 -4.71 22.94
CA GLU A 468 13.08 -4.75 21.51
C GLU A 468 12.21 -3.76 20.74
N LEU A 469 10.93 -3.65 21.11
CA LEU A 469 10.02 -2.70 20.49
C LEU A 469 10.44 -1.25 20.78
N ASN A 470 10.86 -0.95 22.01
CA ASN A 470 11.40 0.36 22.37
C ASN A 470 12.69 0.68 21.60
N ARG A 471 13.60 -0.29 21.44
CA ARG A 471 14.82 -0.14 20.63
C ARG A 471 14.49 0.20 19.17
N PHE A 472 13.52 -0.50 18.58
CA PHE A 472 13.09 -0.22 17.21
C PHE A 472 12.45 1.17 17.07
N ILE A 473 11.57 1.56 18.00
CA ILE A 473 10.96 2.90 18.00
C ILE A 473 12.03 3.98 18.11
N GLU A 474 13.00 3.83 19.01
CA GLU A 474 14.12 4.77 19.17
C GLU A 474 14.98 4.85 17.89
N ALA A 475 15.26 3.72 17.25
CA ALA A 475 16.00 3.71 15.98
C ALA A 475 15.23 4.40 14.85
N ALA A 476 13.92 4.18 14.77
CA ALA A 476 13.07 4.86 13.79
C ALA A 476 12.96 6.37 14.08
N GLU A 477 12.81 6.77 15.35
CA GLU A 477 12.80 8.17 15.77
C GLU A 477 14.10 8.90 15.48
N ASN A 478 15.24 8.20 15.54
CA ASN A 478 16.56 8.74 15.22
C ASN A 478 17.03 8.42 13.79
N LEU A 479 16.10 8.12 12.88
CA LEU A 479 16.40 7.60 11.54
C LEU A 479 17.47 8.42 10.80
N SER A 480 17.34 9.74 10.74
CA SER A 480 18.27 10.61 10.02
C SER A 480 19.69 10.63 10.59
N SER A 481 19.85 10.18 11.84
CA SER A 481 21.15 10.06 12.51
C SER A 481 21.76 8.66 12.40
N LEU A 482 21.04 7.65 11.90
CA LEU A 482 21.59 6.30 11.72
C LEU A 482 22.70 6.30 10.66
N GLY A 483 23.87 5.84 11.06
CA GLY A 483 25.05 5.69 10.21
C GLY A 483 25.04 4.45 9.33
N ALA A 484 26.09 4.34 8.52
CA ALA A 484 26.34 3.15 7.69
C ALA A 484 26.43 1.89 8.55
N GLY A 485 25.61 0.88 8.23
CA GLY A 485 25.57 -0.38 8.97
C GLY A 485 24.65 -0.39 10.20
N GLU A 486 24.02 0.74 10.55
CA GLU A 486 23.09 0.82 11.69
C GLU A 486 21.62 0.56 11.28
N LEU A 487 21.32 0.48 9.98
CA LEU A 487 19.96 0.27 9.46
C LEU A 487 19.37 -1.11 9.76
N ASP A 488 20.15 -2.07 10.26
CA ASP A 488 19.59 -3.32 10.82
C ASP A 488 18.69 -3.04 12.03
N ALA A 489 18.89 -1.90 12.72
CA ALA A 489 18.05 -1.47 13.82
C ALA A 489 16.60 -1.18 13.40
N LEU A 490 16.34 -0.98 12.10
CA LEU A 490 15.00 -0.85 11.52
C LEU A 490 14.32 -2.19 11.21
N ASN A 491 14.93 -3.30 11.63
CA ASN A 491 14.30 -4.61 11.71
C ASN A 491 13.90 -4.91 13.16
N VAL A 492 12.90 -5.77 13.35
CA VAL A 492 12.43 -6.20 14.67
C VAL A 492 12.64 -7.69 14.84
N THR A 493 13.20 -8.10 15.97
CA THR A 493 13.34 -9.51 16.36
C THR A 493 12.09 -9.97 17.10
N ALA A 494 11.54 -11.13 16.72
CA ALA A 494 10.38 -11.69 17.39
C ALA A 494 10.76 -12.35 18.73
N SER A 495 9.88 -12.31 19.72
CA SER A 495 10.00 -13.08 20.97
C SER A 495 9.26 -14.43 20.91
N ILE A 496 8.56 -14.68 19.82
CA ILE A 496 7.83 -15.93 19.56
C ILE A 496 8.64 -16.83 18.63
N ASP A 497 8.35 -18.14 18.68
CA ASP A 497 8.87 -19.06 17.68
C ASP A 497 8.30 -18.72 16.30
N LEU A 498 9.21 -18.50 15.34
CA LEU A 498 8.84 -18.31 13.95
C LEU A 498 8.53 -19.67 13.33
N ALA A 499 7.28 -19.85 12.91
CA ALA A 499 6.85 -21.05 12.21
C ALA A 499 7.60 -21.19 10.88
N THR A 500 7.86 -22.43 10.49
CA THR A 500 8.44 -22.80 9.20
C THR A 500 7.40 -23.55 8.36
N GLY A 501 7.54 -23.42 7.05
CA GLY A 501 6.61 -23.90 6.05
C GLY A 501 6.93 -25.30 5.56
N SER A 502 6.16 -25.73 4.56
CA SER A 502 6.38 -27.00 3.88
C SER A 502 7.60 -26.93 2.95
N LYS A 503 8.20 -28.10 2.67
CA LYS A 503 9.39 -28.24 1.84
C LYS A 503 9.17 -27.62 0.43
N GLY A 504 9.98 -26.62 0.10
CA GLY A 504 10.09 -26.04 -1.24
C GLY A 504 11.13 -26.75 -2.13
N LEU A 505 11.51 -26.11 -3.24
CA LEU A 505 12.57 -26.60 -4.12
C LEU A 505 13.98 -26.46 -3.51
N PHE A 506 14.17 -25.46 -2.65
CA PHE A 506 15.45 -25.06 -2.05
C PHE A 506 15.57 -25.47 -0.59
#